data_AF-W1Y3X7-F1
#
_entry.id   AF-W1Y3X7-F1
#
_cell.length_a   1.000
_cell.length_b   1.000
_cell.length_c   1.000
_cell.angle_alpha   90.00
_cell.angle_beta   90.00
_cell.angle_gamma   90.00
#
_symmetry.space_group_name_H-M   'P 1'
#
loop_
_entity.id
_entity.type
_entity.pdbx_description
1 polymer ?
#
loop_
_entity_poly.entity_id
_entity_poly.type
_entity_poly.pdbx_seq_one_letter_code
_entity_poly.pdbx_strand_id
1 'polypeptide(L)'
;QFGVGSGGSGHVSGYSVAHQALEEELAEWLGYSRALLFISGFAANQAVITAMMAKEDRIVADRLSHASLLEAASLSPAQLRRFAHNDVTHLARLLAASCPGQQLVVTEG
;
A
#
# COMPACT_ATOMS: atom_id res chain seq x y z
N GLN A 1 1.95 -30.60 -8.96
CA GLN A 1 0.57 -30.07 -9.09
C GLN A 1 0.51 -28.76 -9.88
N PHE A 2 1.48 -27.83 -9.77
CA PHE A 2 1.43 -26.53 -10.48
C PHE A 2 2.69 -26.17 -11.30
N GLY A 3 3.66 -27.08 -11.46
CA GLY A 3 4.93 -26.78 -12.13
C GLY A 3 5.89 -25.94 -11.26
N VAL A 4 6.88 -25.29 -11.89
CA VAL A 4 7.89 -24.45 -11.22
C VAL A 4 7.53 -22.96 -11.15
N GLY A 5 6.40 -22.57 -11.75
CA GLY A 5 5.92 -21.19 -11.81
C GLY A 5 4.63 -21.08 -12.59
N SER A 6 4.01 -19.90 -12.55
CA SER A 6 2.66 -19.67 -13.10
C SER A 6 2.61 -19.50 -14.62
N GLY A 7 3.75 -19.25 -15.28
CA GLY A 7 3.85 -19.09 -16.74
C GLY A 7 3.27 -17.79 -17.30
N GLY A 8 2.77 -16.89 -16.44
CA GLY A 8 2.19 -15.60 -16.83
C GLY A 8 1.80 -14.75 -15.61
N SER A 9 1.36 -13.50 -15.85
CA SER A 9 0.83 -12.65 -14.78
C SER A 9 -0.52 -13.19 -14.29
N GLY A 10 -0.89 -12.83 -13.05
CA GLY A 10 -2.17 -13.24 -12.47
C GLY A 10 -3.37 -12.92 -13.35
N HIS A 11 -3.34 -11.77 -14.02
CA HIS A 11 -4.41 -11.31 -14.92
C HIS A 11 -4.57 -12.15 -16.20
N VAL A 12 -3.51 -12.80 -16.67
CA VAL A 12 -3.51 -13.48 -17.98
C VAL A 12 -3.72 -14.99 -17.82
N SER A 13 -2.85 -15.64 -17.05
CA SER A 13 -2.87 -17.10 -16.89
C SER A 13 -2.24 -17.59 -15.59
N GLY A 14 -1.63 -16.68 -14.83
CA GLY A 14 -0.80 -17.05 -13.69
C GLY A 14 -1.53 -17.16 -12.36
N TYR A 15 -2.78 -16.73 -12.30
CA TYR A 15 -3.58 -16.88 -11.09
C TYR A 15 -4.21 -18.27 -11.09
N SER A 16 -4.02 -18.98 -9.99
CA SER A 16 -4.42 -20.37 -9.85
C SER A 16 -5.20 -20.57 -8.56
N VAL A 17 -5.86 -21.72 -8.45
CA VAL A 17 -6.58 -22.12 -7.23
C VAL A 17 -5.70 -22.10 -5.97
N ALA A 18 -4.39 -22.28 -6.10
CA ALA A 18 -3.45 -22.18 -4.97
C ALA A 18 -3.31 -20.73 -4.48
N HIS A 19 -3.31 -19.75 -5.38
CA HIS A 19 -3.30 -18.33 -5.01
C HIS A 19 -4.60 -17.92 -4.34
N GLN A 20 -5.74 -18.35 -4.91
CA GLN A 20 -7.05 -18.08 -4.34
C GLN A 20 -7.20 -18.66 -2.94
N ALA A 21 -6.81 -19.92 -2.74
CA ALA A 21 -6.88 -20.56 -1.42
C ALA A 21 -6.03 -19.81 -0.39
N LEU A 22 -4.84 -19.36 -0.76
CA LEU A 22 -3.99 -18.56 0.12
C LEU A 22 -4.58 -17.19 0.43
N GLU A 23 -5.20 -16.51 -0.55
CA GLU A 23 -5.90 -15.25 -0.32
C GLU A 23 -7.08 -15.41 0.64
N GLU A 24 -7.86 -16.48 0.49
CA GLU A 24 -8.99 -16.81 1.37
C GLU A 24 -8.50 -17.12 2.80
N GLU A 25 -7.45 -17.93 2.95
CA GLU A 25 -6.85 -18.27 4.25
C GLU A 25 -6.27 -17.03 4.95
N LEU A 26 -5.57 -16.16 4.21
CA LEU A 26 -5.04 -14.90 4.76
C LEU A 26 -6.15 -13.94 5.17
N ALA A 27 -7.21 -13.82 4.37
CA ALA A 27 -8.36 -12.98 4.68
C ALA A 27 -9.06 -13.48 5.96
N GLU A 28 -9.28 -14.79 6.08
CA GLU A 28 -9.84 -15.41 7.28
C GLU A 28 -8.95 -15.20 8.50
N TRP A 29 -7.66 -15.51 8.39
CA TRP A 29 -6.70 -15.40 9.50
C TRP A 29 -6.59 -13.98 10.06
N LEU A 30 -6.56 -12.98 9.18
CA LEU A 30 -6.43 -11.57 9.56
C LEU A 30 -7.78 -10.89 9.84
N GLY A 31 -8.90 -11.57 9.63
CA GLY A 31 -10.25 -11.03 9.86
C GLY A 31 -10.69 -9.99 8.83
N TYR A 32 -10.15 -10.03 7.60
CA TYR A 32 -10.56 -9.17 6.49
C TYR A 32 -11.51 -9.89 5.53
N SER A 33 -12.31 -9.13 4.79
CA SER A 33 -13.25 -9.71 3.82
C SER A 33 -12.57 -10.29 2.58
N ARG A 34 -11.37 -9.78 2.25
CA ARG A 34 -10.56 -10.17 1.09
C ARG A 34 -9.07 -9.93 1.39
N ALA A 35 -8.22 -10.71 0.74
CA ALA A 35 -6.79 -10.45 0.60
C ALA A 35 -6.42 -10.43 -0.89
N LEU A 36 -5.30 -9.81 -1.23
CA LEU A 36 -4.77 -9.78 -2.59
C LEU A 36 -3.26 -10.03 -2.52
N LEU A 37 -2.79 -11.04 -3.26
CA LEU A 37 -1.37 -11.38 -3.32
C LEU A 37 -0.63 -10.51 -4.33
N PHE A 38 0.57 -10.09 -3.93
CA PHE A 38 1.55 -9.46 -4.78
C PHE A 38 2.86 -10.24 -4.73
N ILE A 39 3.70 -10.07 -5.75
CA ILE A 39 5.00 -10.74 -5.82
C ILE A 39 5.97 -10.34 -4.68
N SER A 40 5.72 -9.20 -4.04
CA SER A 40 6.45 -8.74 -2.86
C SER A 40 5.65 -7.69 -2.08
N GLY A 41 6.00 -7.46 -0.81
CA GLY A 41 5.45 -6.36 -0.02
C GLY A 41 5.79 -4.98 -0.61
N PHE A 42 6.92 -4.87 -1.32
CA PHE A 42 7.29 -3.67 -2.05
C PHE A 42 6.29 -3.36 -3.18
N ALA A 43 5.96 -4.37 -4.00
CA ALA A 43 4.97 -4.23 -5.07
C ALA A 43 3.56 -3.96 -4.51
N ALA A 44 3.19 -4.58 -3.40
CA ALA A 44 1.92 -4.31 -2.71
C ALA A 44 1.80 -2.84 -2.28
N ASN A 45 2.83 -2.30 -1.63
CA ASN A 45 2.87 -0.91 -1.17
C ASN A 45 2.75 0.09 -2.33
N GLN A 46 3.47 -0.16 -3.44
CA GLN A 46 3.34 0.67 -4.64
C GLN A 46 1.94 0.60 -5.24
N ALA A 47 1.37 -0.61 -5.35
CA ALA A 47 0.05 -0.80 -5.93
C ALA A 47 -1.04 -0.08 -5.13
N VAL A 48 -1.03 -0.19 -3.80
CA VAL A 48 -2.00 0.45 -2.92
C VAL A 48 -1.91 1.97 -3.03
N ILE A 49 -0.72 2.56 -2.89
CA ILE A 49 -0.56 4.01 -2.97
C ILE A 49 -0.94 4.55 -4.35
N THR A 50 -0.57 3.83 -5.42
CA THR A 50 -0.92 4.24 -6.79
C THR A 50 -2.43 4.17 -7.05
N ALA A 51 -3.11 3.16 -6.50
CA ALA A 51 -4.55 3.00 -6.67
C ALA A 51 -5.37 4.03 -5.87
N MET A 52 -4.86 4.47 -4.72
CA MET A 52 -5.60 5.34 -3.80
C MET A 52 -5.39 6.83 -4.03
N MET A 53 -4.26 7.24 -4.65
CA MET A 53 -3.81 8.63 -4.62
C MET A 53 -3.80 9.29 -5.99
N ALA A 54 -4.43 10.46 -6.07
CA ALA A 54 -4.45 11.34 -7.23
C ALA A 54 -3.71 12.66 -6.97
N LYS A 55 -3.61 13.50 -8.02
CA LYS A 55 -2.80 14.74 -8.01
C LYS A 55 -3.19 15.76 -6.94
N GLU A 56 -4.47 15.84 -6.59
CA GLU A 56 -4.99 16.83 -5.62
C GLU A 56 -4.93 16.33 -4.17
N ASP A 57 -4.56 15.06 -3.98
CA ASP A 57 -4.52 14.42 -2.68
C ASP A 57 -3.19 14.67 -1.96
N ARG A 58 -3.13 14.27 -0.69
CA ARG A 58 -1.93 14.35 0.14
C ARG A 58 -1.59 13.02 0.81
N ILE A 59 -0.33 12.62 0.70
CA ILE A 59 0.25 11.53 1.49
C ILE A 59 0.99 12.13 2.68
N VAL A 60 0.73 11.64 3.88
CA VAL A 60 1.43 12.02 5.12
C VAL A 60 2.16 10.80 5.66
N ALA A 61 3.48 10.73 5.45
CA ALA A 61 4.30 9.56 5.73
C ALA A 61 5.23 9.75 6.94
N ASP A 62 5.40 8.71 7.76
CA ASP A 62 6.39 8.70 8.84
C ASP A 62 7.81 8.80 8.24
N ARG A 63 8.70 9.55 8.88
CA ARG A 63 10.07 9.72 8.40
C ARG A 63 10.89 8.42 8.40
N LEU A 64 10.63 7.50 9.30
CA LEU A 64 11.38 6.25 9.42
C LEU A 64 10.64 5.04 8.82
N SER A 65 9.52 5.25 8.12
CA SER A 65 8.88 4.17 7.37
C SER A 65 9.77 3.59 6.27
N HIS A 66 9.49 2.35 5.91
CA HIS A 66 10.27 1.51 5.04
C HIS A 66 10.40 2.15 3.67
N ALA A 67 11.56 1.96 3.06
CA ALA A 67 11.90 2.60 1.80
C ALA A 67 10.84 2.38 0.71
N SER A 68 10.20 1.20 0.68
CA SER A 68 9.12 0.90 -0.27
C SER A 68 7.92 1.84 -0.17
N LEU A 69 7.53 2.25 1.04
CA LEU A 69 6.40 3.15 1.26
C LEU A 69 6.77 4.58 0.86
N LEU A 70 8.00 5.00 1.20
CA LEU A 70 8.50 6.33 0.84
C LEU A 70 8.70 6.48 -0.67
N GLU A 71 9.20 5.44 -1.34
CA GLU A 71 9.36 5.42 -2.78
C GLU A 71 8.01 5.46 -3.50
N ALA A 72 7.07 4.60 -3.09
CA ALA A 72 5.70 4.61 -3.61
C ALA A 72 5.04 5.98 -3.44
N ALA A 73 5.19 6.61 -2.27
CA ALA A 73 4.65 7.93 -2.00
C ALA A 73 5.35 9.04 -2.80
N SER A 74 6.65 8.90 -3.08
CA SER A 74 7.41 9.85 -3.90
C SER A 74 7.11 9.74 -5.39
N LEU A 75 6.70 8.56 -5.87
CA LEU A 75 6.30 8.31 -7.25
C LEU A 75 4.82 8.68 -7.51
N SER A 76 4.03 8.83 -6.44
CA SER A 76 2.64 9.28 -6.53
C SER A 76 2.55 10.73 -7.02
N PRO A 77 1.51 11.09 -7.80
CA PRO A 77 1.25 12.49 -8.15
C PRO A 77 0.75 13.35 -6.98
N ALA A 78 0.40 12.73 -5.85
CA ALA A 78 -0.10 13.40 -4.65
C ALA A 78 1.00 14.22 -3.95
N GLN A 79 0.59 15.20 -3.14
CA GLN A 79 1.53 15.96 -2.32
C GLN A 79 2.07 15.09 -1.17
N LEU A 80 3.38 14.84 -1.14
CA LEU A 80 4.03 14.17 -0.03
C LEU A 80 4.40 15.14 1.11
N ARG A 81 3.95 14.83 2.33
CA ARG A 81 4.38 15.46 3.59
C ARG A 81 4.94 14.39 4.52
N ARG A 82 5.98 14.72 5.30
CA ARG A 82 6.60 13.79 6.24
C ARG A 82 6.49 14.30 7.67
N PHE A 83 6.06 13.46 8.60
CA PHE A 83 6.03 13.77 10.03
C PHE A 83 7.19 13.10 10.77
N ALA A 84 7.54 13.62 11.95
CA ALA A 84 8.60 13.04 12.78
C ALA A 84 8.16 11.66 13.27
N HIS A 85 9.12 10.74 13.43
CA HIS A 85 8.80 9.35 13.76
C HIS A 85 7.98 9.23 15.04
N ASN A 86 6.84 8.54 14.95
CA ASN A 86 5.87 8.39 16.05
C ASN A 86 5.36 9.71 16.68
N ASP A 87 5.49 10.84 15.98
CA ASP A 87 5.00 12.13 16.46
C ASP A 87 3.57 12.41 15.96
N VAL A 88 2.60 11.97 16.77
CA VAL A 88 1.16 12.16 16.52
C VAL A 88 0.77 13.66 16.51
N THR A 89 1.48 14.51 17.24
CA THR A 89 1.19 15.95 17.29
C THR A 89 1.58 16.62 15.98
N HIS A 90 2.76 16.27 15.43
CA HIS A 90 3.17 16.70 14.11
C HIS A 90 2.24 16.15 13.03
N LEU A 91 1.86 14.87 13.10
CA LEU A 91 0.88 14.26 12.20
C LEU A 91 -0.44 15.06 12.19
N ALA A 92 -1.02 15.32 13.36
CA ALA A 92 -2.26 16.08 13.49
C ALA A 92 -2.16 17.49 12.88
N ARG A 93 -1.03 18.17 13.08
CA ARG A 93 -0.78 19.50 12.46
C ARG A 93 -0.73 19.43 10.94
N LEU A 94 -0.16 18.38 10.34
CA LEU A 94 -0.14 18.20 8.88
C LEU A 94 -1.51 17.84 8.32
N LEU A 95 -2.32 17.08 9.07
CA LEU A 95 -3.68 16.73 8.70
C LEU A 95 -4.62 17.93 8.76
N ALA A 96 -4.44 18.84 9.73
CA ALA A 96 -5.26 20.05 9.86
C ALA A 96 -5.03 21.10 8.75
N ALA A 97 -3.92 21.00 7.99
CA ALA A 97 -3.66 21.91 6.89
C ALA A 97 -4.58 21.60 5.69
N SER A 98 -5.16 22.63 5.08
CA SER A 98 -6.10 22.49 3.94
C SER A 98 -5.54 21.59 2.83
N CYS A 99 -6.37 20.65 2.36
CA CYS A 99 -6.10 19.71 1.27
C CYS A 99 -7.31 19.72 0.33
N PRO A 100 -7.15 20.01 -0.97
CA PRO A 100 -8.27 19.98 -1.92
C PRO A 100 -8.85 18.58 -2.12
N GLY A 101 -7.97 17.56 -2.14
CA GLY A 101 -8.35 16.15 -2.27
C GLY A 101 -8.29 15.37 -0.96
N GLN A 102 -8.21 14.05 -1.07
CA GLN A 102 -8.15 13.11 0.03
C GLN A 102 -6.78 13.09 0.71
N GLN A 103 -6.74 12.52 1.92
CA GLN A 103 -5.52 12.40 2.70
C GLN A 103 -5.27 10.94 3.09
N LEU A 104 -4.06 10.45 2.82
CA LEU A 104 -3.60 9.11 3.22
C LEU A 104 -2.44 9.23 4.20
N VAL A 105 -2.60 8.64 5.38
CA VAL A 105 -1.51 8.51 6.36
C VAL A 105 -0.83 7.17 6.16
N VAL A 106 0.51 7.18 6.10
CA VAL A 106 1.33 5.98 5.93
C VAL A 106 2.35 5.91 7.05
N THR A 107 2.38 4.79 7.76
CA THR A 107 3.28 4.55 8.89
C THR A 107 3.55 3.05 9.03
N GLU A 108 4.59 2.71 9.79
CA GLU A 108 4.92 1.35 10.21
C GLU A 108 5.54 1.40 11.62
N GLY A 109 5.56 0.24 12.30
CA GLY A 109 6.06 0.10 13.66
C GLY A 109 7.08 -1.02 13.79
#